data_AF-A0A350XML3-F1
#
_entry.id   AF-A0A350XML3-F1
#
_cell.length_a   1.000
_cell.length_b   1.000
_cell.length_c   1.000
_cell.angle_alpha   90.00
_cell.angle_beta   90.00
_cell.angle_gamma   90.00
#
_symmetry.space_group_name_H-M   'P 1'
#
loop_
_entity.id
_entity.type
_entity.pdbx_description
1 polymer ?
#
loop_
_entity_poly.entity_id
_entity_poly.type
_entity_poly.pdbx_seq_one_letter_code
_entity_poly.pdbx_strand_id
1 'polypeptide(L)'
;MSSQQYGTASFDVGVVCKYKKGKRRQKGVKLFAYVVYKSTSSLASIHDNYRLRFGIESSYRMKNICCIKTTIKSHIIRFLFVTLAFLIINIWIYSGSRCN
;
A
#
# COMPACT_ATOMS: atom_id res chain seq x y z
N MET A 1 -25.42 7.03 4.96
CA MET A 1 -26.10 5.83 4.39
C MET A 1 -27.11 5.31 5.40
N SER A 2 -28.27 4.81 4.97
CA SER A 2 -29.30 4.25 5.87
C SER A 2 -29.44 2.74 5.65
N SER A 3 -29.32 1.95 6.71
CA SER A 3 -29.51 0.49 6.69
C SER A 3 -30.69 0.12 7.58
N GLN A 4 -31.58 -0.73 7.07
CA GLN A 4 -32.81 -1.16 7.75
C GLN A 4 -32.54 -1.90 9.08
N GLN A 5 -31.33 -2.47 9.27
CA GLN A 5 -30.96 -3.21 10.49
C GLN A 5 -30.08 -2.42 11.47
N TYR A 6 -29.41 -1.35 11.04
CA TYR A 6 -28.40 -0.64 11.85
C TYR A 6 -28.61 0.88 11.94
N GLY A 7 -29.74 1.38 11.43
CA GLY A 7 -30.08 2.80 11.47
C GLY A 7 -29.33 3.65 10.43
N THR A 8 -29.32 4.97 10.64
CA THR A 8 -28.71 5.95 9.73
C THR A 8 -27.36 6.42 10.26
N ALA A 9 -26.30 6.20 9.49
CA ALA A 9 -24.97 6.70 9.79
C ALA A 9 -24.64 7.91 8.89
N SER A 10 -24.40 9.06 9.50
CA SER A 10 -23.91 10.28 8.86
C SER A 10 -22.40 10.35 9.03
N PHE A 11 -21.69 10.49 7.91
CA PHE A 11 -20.24 10.62 7.89
C PHE A 11 -19.84 11.59 6.77
N ASP A 12 -18.82 12.40 7.04
CA ASP A 12 -18.30 13.34 6.05
C ASP A 12 -17.46 12.60 5.01
N VAL A 13 -17.70 12.91 3.75
CA VAL A 13 -16.96 12.34 2.61
C VAL A 13 -16.18 13.44 1.93
N GLY A 14 -14.85 13.34 1.98
CA GLY A 14 -13.94 14.19 1.23
C GLY A 14 -13.62 13.58 -0.13
N VAL A 15 -13.87 14.31 -1.21
CA VAL A 15 -13.56 13.86 -2.58
C VAL A 15 -12.33 14.58 -3.11
N VAL A 16 -11.26 13.84 -3.38
CA VAL A 16 -9.99 14.36 -3.94
C VAL A 16 -9.92 14.08 -5.44
N CYS A 17 -9.79 15.15 -6.23
CA CYS A 17 -9.44 15.06 -7.64
C CYS A 17 -7.92 15.11 -7.83
N LYS A 18 -7.32 14.05 -8.41
CA LYS A 18 -5.90 14.03 -8.81
C LYS A 18 -5.78 13.82 -10.31
N TYR A 19 -5.04 14.70 -10.99
CA TYR A 19 -4.73 14.52 -12.41
C TYR A 19 -3.62 13.48 -12.62
N LYS A 20 -3.81 12.52 -13.52
CA LYS A 20 -2.76 11.62 -13.97
C LYS A 20 -1.85 12.38 -14.92
N LYS A 21 -0.72 12.90 -14.40
CA LYS A 21 0.38 13.50 -15.18
C LYS A 21 1.13 12.46 -16.04
N GLY A 22 0.43 11.67 -16.86
CA GLY A 22 1.02 10.69 -17.78
C GLY A 22 1.74 9.50 -17.13
N LYS A 23 1.77 9.37 -15.80
CA LYS A 23 2.38 8.19 -15.13
C LYS A 23 1.68 6.90 -15.57
N ARG A 24 2.47 5.89 -15.93
CA ARG A 24 2.03 4.58 -16.47
C ARG A 24 1.22 4.65 -17.78
N ARG A 25 1.56 5.57 -18.69
CA ARG A 25 0.91 5.76 -20.02
C ARG A 25 -0.61 6.04 -19.99
N GLN A 26 -1.18 6.38 -18.83
CA GLN A 26 -2.59 6.72 -18.71
C GLN A 26 -2.77 8.24 -18.54
N LYS A 27 -3.56 8.86 -19.42
CA LYS A 27 -4.01 10.25 -19.31
C LYS A 27 -5.42 10.28 -18.70
N GLY A 28 -5.70 11.23 -17.81
CA GLY A 28 -7.05 11.42 -17.23
C GLY A 28 -7.06 11.80 -15.75
N VAL A 29 -8.25 12.13 -15.23
CA VAL A 29 -8.46 12.46 -13.82
C VAL A 29 -8.76 11.19 -13.03
N LYS A 30 -8.19 11.07 -11.83
CA LYS A 30 -8.56 10.07 -10.83
C LYS A 30 -9.31 10.76 -9.69
N LEU A 31 -10.52 10.30 -9.46
CA LEU A 31 -11.31 10.71 -8.32
C LEU A 31 -11.09 9.73 -7.18
N PHE A 32 -10.77 10.23 -5.98
CA PHE A 32 -10.66 9.43 -4.78
C PHE A 32 -11.64 9.96 -3.74
N ALA A 33 -12.62 9.13 -3.36
CA ALA A 33 -13.52 9.44 -2.26
C ALA A 33 -12.96 8.83 -0.97
N TYR A 34 -12.79 9.67 0.05
CA TYR A 34 -12.36 9.26 1.39
C TYR A 34 -13.44 9.61 2.39
N VAL A 35 -13.81 8.62 3.21
CA VAL A 35 -14.67 8.87 4.38
C VAL A 35 -13.78 9.33 5.51
N VAL A 36 -14.10 10.49 6.08
CA VAL A 36 -13.31 11.13 7.13
C VAL A 36 -14.21 11.30 8.34
N TYR A 37 -13.77 10.79 9.49
CA TYR A 37 -14.49 10.94 10.76
C TYR A 37 -13.65 11.80 11.71
N LYS A 38 -14.18 12.97 12.11
CA LYS A 38 -13.53 13.91 13.04
C LYS A 38 -12.05 14.23 12.69
N SER A 39 -11.73 14.53 11.42
CA SER A 39 -10.39 15.00 11.05
C SER A 39 -10.42 16.42 10.53
N THR A 40 -9.63 17.29 11.16
CA THR A 40 -9.34 18.68 10.75
C THR A 40 -8.24 18.77 9.69
N SER A 41 -7.77 17.63 9.15
CA SER A 41 -6.63 17.61 8.23
C SER A 41 -7.01 18.04 6.81
N SER A 42 -6.08 18.73 6.15
CA SER A 42 -6.20 19.07 4.72
C SER A 42 -6.41 17.81 3.87
N LEU A 43 -7.26 17.92 2.85
CA LEU A 43 -7.63 16.86 1.94
C LEU A 43 -6.42 16.21 1.23
N ALA A 44 -5.34 16.99 1.02
CA ALA A 44 -4.07 16.49 0.50
C ALA A 44 -3.34 15.58 1.51
N SER A 45 -3.37 15.92 2.80
CA SER A 45 -2.75 15.13 3.87
C SER A 45 -3.46 13.80 4.06
N ILE A 46 -4.78 13.73 3.88
CA ILE A 46 -5.54 12.47 3.95
C ILE A 46 -5.05 11.49 2.88
N HIS A 47 -4.84 11.95 1.65
CA HIS A 47 -4.33 11.11 0.57
C HIS A 47 -2.92 10.58 0.87
N ASP A 48 -2.02 11.40 1.42
CA ASP A 48 -0.67 10.93 1.77
C ASP A 48 -0.66 9.97 2.97
N ASN A 49 -1.45 10.25 4.00
CA ASN A 49 -1.64 9.32 5.13
C ASN A 49 -2.25 7.99 4.66
N TYR A 50 -3.21 8.02 3.74
CA TYR A 50 -3.81 6.82 3.17
C TYR A 50 -2.80 6.01 2.34
N ARG A 51 -1.87 6.66 1.63
CA ARG A 51 -0.79 5.97 0.91
C ARG A 51 0.12 5.16 1.82
N LEU A 52 0.37 5.60 3.06
CA LEU A 52 1.20 4.86 4.00
C LEU A 52 0.57 3.52 4.40
N ARG A 53 -0.76 3.44 4.46
CA ARG A 53 -1.49 2.21 4.79
C ARG A 53 -1.28 1.10 3.76
N PHE A 54 -1.08 1.44 2.48
CA PHE A 54 -0.71 0.47 1.45
C PHE A 54 0.69 -0.13 1.68
N GLY A 55 1.60 0.62 2.32
CA GLY A 55 2.93 0.12 2.68
C GLY A 55 2.82 -1.10 3.60
N ILE A 56 1.97 -1.02 4.62
CA ILE A 56 1.73 -2.11 5.57
C ILE A 56 1.19 -3.37 4.85
N GLU A 57 0.20 -3.22 3.97
CA GLU A 57 -0.36 -4.35 3.21
C GLU A 57 0.68 -4.97 2.28
N SER A 58 1.51 -4.14 1.65
CA SER A 58 2.62 -4.58 0.81
C SER A 58 3.66 -5.35 1.62
N SER A 59 3.99 -4.89 2.83
CA SER A 59 4.87 -5.59 3.77
C SER A 59 4.28 -6.93 4.22
N TYR A 60 2.97 -7.03 4.46
CA TYR A 60 2.32 -8.31 4.76
C TYR A 60 2.37 -9.28 3.58
N ARG A 61 2.11 -8.80 2.35
CA ARG A 61 2.23 -9.64 1.13
C ARG A 61 3.67 -10.11 0.93
N MET A 62 4.64 -9.21 1.08
CA MET A 62 6.06 -9.53 0.95
C MET A 62 6.54 -10.49 2.03
N LYS A 63 6.07 -10.33 3.29
CA LYS A 63 6.31 -11.30 4.35
C LYS A 63 5.82 -12.69 3.95
N ASN A 64 4.66 -12.81 3.32
CA ASN A 64 4.12 -14.10 2.90
C ASN A 64 4.91 -14.74 1.74
N ILE A 65 5.45 -13.92 0.83
CA ILE A 65 6.28 -14.40 -0.29
C ILE A 65 7.70 -14.77 0.18
N CYS A 66 8.28 -13.92 1.03
CA CYS A 66 9.65 -14.06 1.51
C CYS A 66 9.77 -15.13 2.60
N CYS A 67 8.71 -15.33 3.38
CA CYS A 67 8.62 -16.45 4.30
C CYS A 67 8.27 -17.72 3.53
N ILE A 68 9.29 -18.32 2.93
CA ILE A 68 9.20 -19.73 2.52
C ILE A 68 8.81 -20.53 3.76
N LYS A 69 7.79 -21.40 3.61
CA LYS A 69 7.39 -22.35 4.65
C LYS A 69 8.48 -23.41 4.79
N THR A 70 9.59 -23.04 5.43
CA THR A 70 10.63 -24.00 5.78
C THR A 70 10.20 -24.71 7.05
N THR A 71 10.25 -26.04 7.07
CA THR A 71 9.93 -26.87 8.26
C THR A 71 11.04 -26.82 9.33
N ILE A 72 11.91 -25.80 9.25
CA ILE A 72 13.15 -25.70 10.02
C ILE A 72 12.87 -24.92 11.30
N LYS A 73 13.11 -25.53 12.46
CA LYS A 73 12.83 -24.97 13.80
C LYS A 73 13.71 -23.76 14.17
N SER A 74 14.83 -23.56 13.47
CA SER A 74 15.79 -22.49 13.78
C SER A 74 15.39 -21.15 13.16
N HIS A 75 15.20 -20.14 14.02
CA HIS A 75 14.85 -18.77 13.65
C HIS A 75 15.95 -18.08 12.83
N ILE A 76 17.21 -18.42 13.07
CA ILE A 76 18.38 -17.83 12.40
C ILE A 76 18.36 -18.15 10.90
N ILE A 77 18.06 -19.41 10.55
CA ILE A 77 18.04 -19.87 9.15
C ILE A 77 16.91 -19.18 8.37
N ARG A 78 15.75 -19.02 9.01
CA ARG A 78 14.62 -18.29 8.41
C ARG A 78 14.96 -16.82 8.17
N PHE A 79 15.67 -16.17 9.10
CA PHE A 79 16.12 -14.79 8.93
C PHE A 79 17.19 -14.65 7.83
N LEU A 80 18.12 -15.60 7.76
CA LEU A 80 19.12 -15.66 6.69
C LEU A 80 18.45 -15.73 5.31
N PHE A 81 17.45 -16.60 5.15
CA PHE A 81 16.73 -16.75 3.90
C PHE A 81 15.97 -15.48 3.51
N VAL A 82 15.30 -14.83 4.46
CA VAL A 82 14.58 -13.57 4.25
C VAL A 82 15.54 -12.47 3.79
N THR A 83 16.68 -12.35 4.46
CA THR A 83 17.72 -11.36 4.14
C THR A 83 18.31 -11.61 2.75
N LEU A 84 18.62 -12.87 2.43
CA LEU A 84 19.14 -13.26 1.13
C LEU A 84 18.16 -12.98 -0.01
N ALA A 85 16.87 -13.31 0.19
CA ALA A 85 15.82 -13.01 -0.78
C ALA A 85 15.69 -11.49 -1.03
N PHE A 86 15.75 -10.69 0.05
CA PHE A 86 15.70 -9.23 -0.07
C PHE A 86 16.91 -8.67 -0.84
N LEU A 87 18.11 -9.19 -0.57
CA LEU A 87 19.34 -8.80 -1.27
C LEU A 87 19.25 -9.09 -2.77
N ILE A 88 18.82 -10.30 -3.14
CA ILE A 88 18.71 -10.74 -4.54
C ILE A 88 17.72 -9.84 -5.31
N ILE A 89 16.55 -9.56 -4.73
CA ILE A 89 15.54 -8.70 -5.37
C ILE A 89 16.08 -7.27 -5.55
N ASN A 90 16.75 -6.71 -4.54
CA ASN A 90 17.31 -5.36 -4.65
C ASN A 90 18.44 -5.27 -5.67
N ILE A 91 19.35 -6.25 -5.71
CA ILE A 91 20.41 -6.33 -6.72
C ILE A 91 19.81 -6.43 -8.11
N TRP A 92 18.79 -7.27 -8.30
CA TRP A 92 18.11 -7.43 -9.58
C TRP A 92 17.42 -6.14 -10.05
N ILE A 93 16.70 -5.45 -9.15
CA ILE A 93 16.09 -4.15 -9.46
C ILE A 93 17.17 -3.12 -9.82
N TYR A 94 18.26 -3.06 -9.05
CA TYR A 94 19.36 -2.13 -9.29
C TYR A 94 20.05 -2.38 -10.63
N SER A 95 20.28 -3.66 -10.98
CA SER A 95 20.88 -4.04 -12.25
C SER A 95 19.91 -3.85 -13.43
N GLY A 96 18.64 -4.21 -13.28
CA GLY A 96 17.63 -4.07 -14.33
C GLY A 96 17.24 -2.61 -14.61
N SER A 97 17.32 -1.73 -13.62
CA SER A 97 17.11 -0.28 -13.79
C SER A 97 18.24 0.40 -14.57
N ARG A 98 19.35 -0.30 -14.83
CA ARG A 98 20.46 0.21 -15.64
C ARG A 98 20.34 -0.17 -17.13
N CYS A 99 19.36 -1.01 -17.48
CA CYS A 99 19.15 -1.53 -18.84
C CYS A 99 17.80 -1.09 -19.47
N ASN A 100 17.14 -0.07 -18.94
CA ASN A 100 15.93 0.55 -19.51
C ASN A 100 16.03 2.07 -19.35
#